data_AF-A0A923RN31-F1
#
_entry.id   AF-A0A923RN31-F1
#
_cell.length_a   1.000
_cell.length_b   1.000
_cell.length_c   1.000
_cell.angle_alpha   90.00
_cell.angle_beta   90.00
_cell.angle_gamma   90.00
#
_symmetry.space_group_name_H-M   'P 1'
#
loop_
_entity.id
_entity.type
_entity.pdbx_description
1 polymer ?
#
loop_
_entity_poly.entity_id
_entity_poly.type
_entity_poly.pdbx_seq_one_letter_code
_entity_poly.pdbx_strand_id
1 'polypeptide(L)'
;MVAPMENELQKTFLDTTDIPDIQTYFVNQAFEFQELMMMYSCAIREMRTKLEVLNDELSIHHKRNPIEFITSRVKKPLSIVEKLHRYGVPVSVESVEQNLNDVAGVRVICSFIDDIYTVADMLLRQDDITLIKKKDYIEHPKDNGYRSLHLIVEIPVFFSNQKKNIRVEVQIRTIAMDFWASVDHQLKYKQDIDDLENADELSEELRNCADIIAQTDRRMQAIKDKIYSGNVIPQTNMEKLKKLTIPLNTREL
;
A
#
# COMPACT_ATOMS: atom_id res chain seq x y z
N MET A 1 43.73 -49.73 41.12
CA MET A 1 43.42 -48.40 41.68
C MET A 1 44.36 -47.39 41.04
N VAL A 2 43.88 -46.67 40.03
CA VAL A 2 44.59 -45.53 39.43
C VAL A 2 43.55 -44.43 39.34
N ALA A 3 43.76 -43.34 40.08
CA ALA A 3 42.94 -42.14 40.02
C ALA A 3 43.42 -41.28 38.83
N PRO A 4 42.53 -40.75 37.98
CA PRO A 4 42.92 -39.79 36.97
C PRO A 4 42.95 -38.38 37.55
N MET A 5 44.11 -37.76 37.40
CA MET A 5 44.32 -36.33 37.47
C MET A 5 43.93 -35.75 36.11
N GLU A 6 42.70 -35.24 35.98
CA GLU A 6 42.31 -34.43 34.82
C GLU A 6 41.55 -33.17 35.28
N ASN A 7 42.27 -32.06 35.11
CA ASN A 7 41.81 -30.72 34.74
C ASN A 7 40.91 -29.91 35.69
N GLU A 8 41.61 -29.15 36.54
CA GLU A 8 41.15 -27.92 37.23
C GLU A 8 40.70 -26.77 36.28
N LEU A 9 40.44 -27.01 35.00
CA LEU A 9 39.91 -26.00 34.07
C LEU A 9 38.37 -25.86 34.13
N GLN A 10 37.70 -26.61 35.01
CA GLN A 10 36.24 -26.60 35.17
C GLN A 10 35.71 -25.53 36.16
N LYS A 11 36.55 -24.58 36.58
CA LYS A 11 36.19 -23.54 37.57
C LYS A 11 36.46 -22.12 37.10
N THR A 12 35.85 -21.67 35.99
CA THR A 12 35.80 -20.20 35.75
C THR A 12 34.65 -19.65 34.92
N PHE A 13 33.50 -20.32 34.78
CA PHE A 13 32.37 -19.73 34.03
C PHE A 13 30.98 -20.11 34.57
N LEU A 14 30.85 -20.35 35.88
CA LEU A 14 29.57 -20.71 36.51
C LEU A 14 29.07 -19.71 37.56
N ASP A 15 29.65 -18.51 37.63
CA ASP A 15 29.14 -17.43 38.48
C ASP A 15 28.79 -16.20 37.65
N THR A 16 27.67 -16.27 36.95
CA THR A 16 26.80 -15.11 36.69
C THR A 16 25.35 -15.57 36.69
N THR A 17 24.75 -15.63 37.87
CA THR A 17 23.32 -15.41 38.07
C THR A 17 22.96 -14.02 37.54
N ASP A 18 22.51 -13.95 36.28
CA ASP A 18 21.63 -12.91 35.71
C ASP A 18 21.49 -13.14 34.19
N ILE A 19 20.92 -14.27 33.80
CA ILE A 19 20.39 -14.45 32.45
C ILE A 19 18.87 -14.27 32.60
N PRO A 20 18.28 -13.12 32.21
CA PRO A 20 16.83 -13.03 32.10
C PRO A 20 16.34 -14.18 31.24
N ASP A 21 15.37 -14.94 31.75
CA ASP A 21 14.86 -16.16 31.14
C ASP A 21 14.59 -15.91 29.65
N ILE A 22 15.43 -16.49 28.80
CA ILE A 22 15.47 -16.27 27.35
C ILE A 22 14.07 -16.43 26.75
N GLN A 23 13.26 -17.33 27.33
CA GLN A 23 11.87 -17.55 26.96
C GLN A 23 10.99 -16.31 27.16
N THR A 24 11.12 -15.64 28.31
CA THR A 24 10.38 -14.41 28.64
C THR A 24 10.73 -13.29 27.67
N TYR A 25 12.01 -13.14 27.33
CA TYR A 25 12.47 -12.15 26.35
C TYR A 25 11.87 -12.39 24.95
N PHE A 26 11.87 -13.64 24.47
CA PHE A 26 11.25 -13.99 23.18
C PHE A 26 9.74 -13.76 23.16
N VAL A 27 9.05 -14.11 24.24
CA VAL A 27 7.60 -13.90 24.37
C VAL A 27 7.27 -12.42 24.34
N ASN A 28 8.00 -11.57 25.07
CA ASN A 28 7.80 -10.12 25.07
C ASN A 28 7.98 -9.51 23.68
N GLN A 29 9.04 -9.88 22.96
CA GLN A 29 9.23 -9.41 21.57
C GLN A 29 8.11 -9.85 20.62
N ALA A 30 7.60 -11.07 20.79
CA ALA A 30 6.48 -11.55 19.98
C ALA A 30 5.21 -10.74 20.25
N PHE A 31 4.93 -10.38 21.51
CA PHE A 31 3.81 -9.52 21.89
C PHE A 31 3.96 -8.11 21.32
N GLU A 32 5.11 -7.48 21.47
CA GLU A 32 5.38 -6.14 20.92
C GLU A 32 5.21 -6.13 19.39
N PHE A 33 5.69 -7.17 18.71
CA PHE A 33 5.51 -7.31 17.27
C PHE A 33 4.03 -7.49 16.90
N GLN A 34 3.28 -8.31 17.63
CA GLN A 34 1.84 -8.47 17.41
C GLN A 34 1.09 -7.15 17.60
N GLU A 35 1.43 -6.38 18.64
CA GLU A 35 0.87 -5.05 18.88
C GLU A 35 1.16 -4.12 17.70
N LEU A 36 2.41 -4.06 17.23
CA LEU A 36 2.78 -3.28 16.06
C LEU A 36 1.95 -3.65 14.81
N MET A 37 1.76 -4.95 14.56
CA MET A 37 0.95 -5.42 13.43
C MET A 37 -0.53 -5.03 13.57
N MET A 38 -1.07 -5.05 14.79
CA MET A 38 -2.41 -4.53 15.07
C MET A 38 -2.47 -3.02 14.79
N MET A 39 -1.46 -2.25 15.19
CA MET A 39 -1.41 -0.80 14.96
C MET A 39 -1.44 -0.47 13.46
N TYR A 40 -0.64 -1.16 12.64
CA TYR A 40 -0.69 -1.03 11.17
C TYR A 40 -2.05 -1.45 10.58
N SER A 41 -2.69 -2.47 11.15
CA SER A 41 -4.04 -2.87 10.74
C SER A 41 -5.07 -1.78 11.02
N CYS A 42 -4.96 -1.06 12.14
CA CYS A 42 -5.81 0.09 12.44
C CYS A 42 -5.53 1.26 11.48
N ALA A 43 -4.26 1.57 11.20
CA ALA A 43 -3.91 2.61 10.23
C ALA A 43 -4.49 2.35 8.83
N ILE A 44 -4.53 1.08 8.41
CA ILE A 44 -5.20 0.68 7.16
C ILE A 44 -6.70 0.97 7.21
N ARG A 45 -7.39 0.69 8.32
CA ARG A 45 -8.83 0.96 8.45
C ARG A 45 -9.11 2.45 8.33
N GLU A 46 -8.37 3.27 9.06
CA GLU A 46 -8.47 4.75 8.98
C GLU A 46 -8.26 5.25 7.55
N MET A 47 -7.17 4.81 6.90
CA MET A 47 -6.88 5.20 5.52
C MET A 47 -7.96 4.72 4.54
N ARG A 48 -8.45 3.49 4.72
CA ARG A 48 -9.49 2.90 3.87
C ARG A 48 -10.80 3.68 4.00
N THR A 49 -11.23 4.01 5.21
CA THR A 49 -12.44 4.82 5.43
C THR A 49 -12.32 6.19 4.77
N LYS A 50 -11.18 6.87 4.89
CA LYS A 50 -10.94 8.16 4.20
C LYS A 50 -11.10 8.02 2.68
N LEU A 51 -10.51 6.99 2.08
CA LEU A 51 -10.61 6.74 0.64
C LEU A 51 -12.02 6.33 0.20
N GLU A 52 -12.74 5.55 1.02
CA GLU A 52 -14.14 5.19 0.77
C GLU A 52 -15.05 6.43 0.83
N VAL A 53 -14.83 7.36 1.77
CA VAL A 53 -15.54 8.65 1.82
C VAL A 53 -15.26 9.48 0.56
N LEU A 54 -14.00 9.58 0.11
CA LEU A 54 -13.67 10.26 -1.14
C LEU A 54 -14.34 9.60 -2.34
N ASN A 55 -14.37 8.26 -2.40
CA ASN A 55 -15.07 7.51 -3.43
C ASN A 55 -16.59 7.84 -3.46
N ASP A 56 -17.23 7.89 -2.30
CA ASP A 56 -18.65 8.20 -2.17
C ASP A 56 -18.94 9.65 -2.59
N GLU A 57 -18.12 10.61 -2.15
CA GLU A 57 -18.20 12.02 -2.57
C GLU A 57 -18.08 12.15 -4.10
N LEU A 58 -17.07 11.49 -4.67
CA LEU A 58 -16.82 11.53 -6.11
C LEU A 58 -17.98 10.92 -6.90
N SER A 59 -18.60 9.85 -6.40
CA SER A 59 -19.74 9.20 -7.04
C SER A 59 -20.99 10.09 -7.17
N ILE A 60 -21.14 11.08 -6.28
CA ILE A 60 -22.28 12.01 -6.25
C ILE A 60 -22.00 13.24 -7.11
N HIS A 61 -20.81 13.82 -6.96
CA HIS A 61 -20.47 15.11 -7.54
C HIS A 61 -19.92 15.02 -8.96
N HIS A 62 -19.38 13.86 -9.36
CA HIS A 62 -18.82 13.66 -10.68
C HIS A 62 -19.76 12.87 -11.58
N LYS A 63 -19.68 13.14 -12.87
CA LYS A 63 -20.40 12.40 -13.91
C LYS A 63 -19.97 10.92 -13.99
N ARG A 64 -18.83 10.58 -13.40
CA ARG A 64 -18.26 9.25 -13.32
C ARG A 64 -17.56 9.07 -11.97
N ASN A 65 -17.52 7.84 -11.48
CA ASN A 65 -16.68 7.51 -10.33
C ASN A 65 -15.23 7.31 -10.80
N PRO A 66 -14.25 8.06 -10.27
CA PRO A 66 -12.84 7.89 -10.60
C PRO A 66 -12.18 6.67 -9.95
N ILE A 67 -12.74 6.15 -8.84
CA ILE A 67 -12.21 5.00 -8.12
C ILE A 67 -13.05 3.77 -8.48
N GLU A 68 -12.40 2.69 -8.92
CA GLU A 68 -13.04 1.41 -9.25
C GLU A 68 -13.06 0.49 -8.02
N PHE A 69 -11.93 0.36 -7.34
CA PHE A 69 -11.84 -0.43 -6.12
C PHE A 69 -10.63 -0.06 -5.26
N ILE A 70 -10.78 -0.31 -3.95
CA ILE A 70 -9.74 -0.08 -2.93
C ILE A 70 -9.40 -1.42 -2.29
N THR A 71 -8.13 -1.81 -2.40
CA THR A 71 -7.58 -2.99 -1.71
C THR A 71 -6.56 -2.57 -0.68
N SER A 72 -6.38 -3.39 0.35
CA SER A 72 -5.46 -3.09 1.43
C SER A 72 -4.85 -4.36 1.98
N ARG A 73 -3.62 -4.27 2.49
CA ARG A 73 -2.92 -5.39 3.09
C ARG A 73 -1.94 -4.92 4.15
N VAL A 74 -1.76 -5.75 5.16
CA VAL A 74 -0.61 -5.65 6.06
C VAL A 74 0.47 -6.61 5.54
N LYS A 75 1.73 -6.16 5.53
CA LYS A 75 2.87 -6.99 5.11
C LYS A 75 2.98 -8.22 6.01
N LYS A 76 3.29 -9.38 5.43
CA LYS A 76 3.46 -10.61 6.23
C LYS A 76 4.71 -10.48 7.12
N PRO A 77 4.69 -11.03 8.35
CA PRO A 77 5.83 -10.99 9.26
C PRO A 77 7.15 -11.49 8.65
N LEU A 78 7.11 -12.62 7.94
CA LEU A 78 8.30 -13.17 7.28
C LEU A 78 8.91 -12.19 6.27
N SER A 79 8.06 -11.54 5.46
CA SER A 79 8.49 -10.53 4.49
C SER A 79 8.99 -9.22 5.13
N ILE A 80 8.62 -8.94 6.39
CA ILE A 80 9.20 -7.84 7.18
C ILE A 80 10.63 -8.21 7.56
N VAL A 81 10.83 -9.41 8.13
CA VAL A 81 12.15 -9.93 8.53
C VAL A 81 13.11 -9.96 7.34
N GLU A 82 12.71 -10.54 6.21
CA GLU A 82 13.51 -10.58 4.98
C GLU A 82 13.93 -9.17 4.50
N LYS A 83 13.07 -8.18 4.68
CA LYS A 83 13.34 -6.81 4.25
C LYS A 83 14.31 -6.09 5.19
N LEU A 84 14.17 -6.28 6.51
CA LEU A 84 15.13 -5.78 7.49
C LEU A 84 16.51 -6.43 7.28
N HIS A 85 16.56 -7.74 7.04
CA HIS A 85 17.80 -8.45 6.74
C HIS A 85 18.48 -7.90 5.48
N ARG A 86 17.73 -7.65 4.40
CA ARG A 86 18.26 -7.00 3.18
C ARG A 86 18.79 -5.59 3.42
N TYR A 87 18.28 -4.88 4.43
CA TYR A 87 18.76 -3.56 4.83
C TYR A 87 19.92 -3.63 5.83
N GLY A 88 20.29 -4.82 6.30
CA GLY A 88 21.35 -5.00 7.29
C GLY A 88 21.01 -4.44 8.67
N VAL A 89 19.72 -4.31 9.00
CA VAL A 89 19.24 -3.76 10.28
C VAL A 89 18.65 -4.88 11.16
N PRO A 90 18.69 -4.74 12.50
CA PRO A 90 18.18 -5.76 13.40
C PRO A 90 16.66 -5.95 13.26
N VAL A 91 16.18 -7.13 13.62
CA VAL A 91 14.74 -7.40 13.71
C VAL A 91 14.24 -6.87 15.04
N SER A 92 13.70 -5.65 15.05
CA SER A 92 13.07 -5.03 16.21
C SER A 92 11.89 -4.15 15.78
N VAL A 93 10.97 -3.85 16.71
CA VAL A 93 9.85 -2.92 16.47
C VAL A 93 10.36 -1.57 15.98
N GLU A 94 11.37 -1.02 16.64
CA GLU A 94 12.01 0.23 16.25
C GLU A 94 12.53 0.19 14.81
N SER A 95 13.21 -0.90 14.43
CA SER A 95 13.76 -1.05 13.08
C SER A 95 12.66 -1.12 12.02
N VAL A 96 11.52 -1.76 12.33
CA VAL A 96 10.36 -1.77 11.43
C VAL A 96 9.84 -0.35 11.21
N GLU A 97 9.60 0.40 12.27
CA GLU A 97 9.02 1.75 12.20
C GLU A 97 9.92 2.76 11.49
N GLN A 98 11.23 2.69 11.75
CA GLN A 98 12.18 3.64 11.17
C GLN A 98 12.49 3.34 9.70
N ASN A 99 12.58 2.06 9.31
CA ASN A 99 13.13 1.66 8.01
C ASN A 99 12.08 1.19 7.00
N LEU A 100 10.91 0.76 7.44
CA LEU A 100 9.89 0.20 6.54
C LEU A 100 8.71 1.16 6.37
N ASN A 101 8.43 1.53 5.12
CA ASN A 101 7.31 2.41 4.77
C ASN A 101 6.07 1.65 4.24
N ASP A 102 6.22 0.37 3.90
CA ASP A 102 5.22 -0.46 3.20
C ASP A 102 4.66 -1.59 4.10
N VAL A 103 4.68 -1.40 5.42
CA VAL A 103 4.09 -2.38 6.36
C VAL A 103 2.56 -2.33 6.26
N ALA A 104 1.98 -1.13 6.29
CA ALA A 104 0.61 -0.88 5.88
C ALA A 104 0.59 -0.43 4.42
N GLY A 105 -0.08 -1.19 3.56
CA GLY A 105 -0.21 -0.88 2.14
C GLY A 105 -1.67 -0.77 1.73
N VAL A 106 -2.02 0.34 1.09
CA VAL A 106 -3.33 0.57 0.46
C VAL A 106 -3.14 0.77 -1.04
N ARG A 107 -3.98 0.14 -1.84
CA ARG A 107 -3.97 0.29 -3.30
C ARG A 107 -5.31 0.80 -3.77
N VAL A 108 -5.28 1.89 -4.52
CA VAL A 108 -6.45 2.54 -5.13
C VAL A 108 -6.35 2.36 -6.63
N ILE A 109 -7.34 1.69 -7.21
CA ILE A 109 -7.43 1.50 -8.65
C ILE A 109 -8.43 2.49 -9.23
N CYS A 110 -7.95 3.29 -10.18
CA CYS A 110 -8.70 4.32 -10.87
C CYS A 110 -8.96 3.92 -12.32
N SER A 111 -10.00 4.53 -12.92
CA SER A 111 -10.35 4.25 -14.31
C SER A 111 -9.35 4.89 -15.30
N PHE A 112 -8.86 6.12 -15.01
CA PHE A 112 -7.97 6.85 -15.90
C PHE A 112 -6.77 7.47 -15.18
N ILE A 113 -5.82 8.02 -15.95
CA ILE A 113 -4.56 8.56 -15.43
C ILE A 113 -4.80 9.84 -14.61
N ASP A 114 -5.67 10.74 -15.07
CA ASP A 114 -5.95 12.00 -14.35
C ASP A 114 -6.69 11.81 -13.02
N ASP A 115 -7.46 10.73 -12.90
CA ASP A 115 -8.08 10.32 -11.65
C ASP A 115 -7.08 9.99 -10.57
N ILE A 116 -5.94 9.41 -10.95
CA ILE A 116 -4.86 9.09 -10.02
C ILE A 116 -4.41 10.35 -9.29
N TYR A 117 -4.17 11.42 -10.05
CA TYR A 117 -3.75 12.70 -9.50
C TYR A 117 -4.89 13.41 -8.76
N THR A 118 -6.12 13.30 -9.25
CA THR A 118 -7.30 13.88 -8.56
C THR A 118 -7.47 13.26 -7.17
N VAL A 119 -7.45 11.93 -7.07
CA VAL A 119 -7.58 11.21 -5.80
C VAL A 119 -6.39 11.48 -4.88
N ALA A 120 -5.17 11.53 -5.42
CA ALA A 120 -3.98 11.90 -4.67
C ALA A 120 -4.11 13.30 -4.05
N ASP A 121 -4.50 14.30 -4.84
CA ASP A 121 -4.66 15.67 -4.38
C ASP A 121 -5.77 15.80 -3.34
N MET A 122 -6.89 15.09 -3.51
CA MET A 122 -7.98 15.07 -2.53
C MET A 122 -7.54 14.45 -1.20
N LEU A 123 -6.80 13.33 -1.25
CA LEU A 123 -6.28 12.69 -0.04
C LEU A 123 -5.30 13.60 0.70
N LEU A 124 -4.39 14.27 -0.02
CA LEU A 124 -3.36 15.13 0.55
C LEU A 124 -3.88 16.50 1.03
N ARG A 125 -5.12 16.87 0.68
CA ARG A 125 -5.79 18.07 1.21
C ARG A 125 -6.41 17.87 2.59
N GLN A 126 -6.55 16.62 3.04
CA GLN A 126 -7.06 16.35 4.39
C GLN A 126 -6.04 16.85 5.41
N ASP A 127 -6.52 17.56 6.44
CA ASP A 127 -5.70 18.26 7.42
C ASP A 127 -4.92 17.34 8.36
N ASP A 128 -5.35 16.09 8.48
CA ASP A 128 -4.74 15.04 9.31
C ASP A 128 -3.85 14.06 8.53
N ILE A 129 -3.64 14.27 7.22
CA ILE A 129 -2.73 13.46 6.39
C ILE A 129 -1.45 14.23 6.11
N THR A 130 -0.30 13.64 6.48
CA THR A 130 1.01 14.24 6.20
C THR A 130 1.74 13.46 5.11
N LEU A 131 2.12 14.11 4.01
CA LEU A 131 2.96 13.50 2.97
C LEU A 131 4.41 13.41 3.44
N ILE A 132 4.95 12.20 3.52
CA ILE A 132 6.36 11.94 3.84
C ILE A 132 7.19 11.82 2.56
N LYS A 133 6.68 11.11 1.55
CA LYS A 133 7.40 10.92 0.28
C LYS A 133 6.45 10.63 -0.88
N LYS A 134 6.63 11.33 -2.00
CA LYS A 134 5.98 11.03 -3.28
C LYS A 134 6.99 10.36 -4.22
N LYS A 135 6.59 9.27 -4.88
CA LYS A 135 7.34 8.64 -5.98
C LYS A 135 6.41 8.47 -7.16
N ASP A 136 6.67 9.22 -8.22
CA ASP A 136 5.83 9.23 -9.40
C ASP A 136 6.41 8.34 -10.50
N TYR A 137 6.05 7.05 -10.49
CA TYR A 137 6.48 6.13 -11.54
C TYR A 137 5.58 6.19 -12.78
N ILE A 138 4.58 7.07 -12.82
CA ILE A 138 3.79 7.32 -14.02
C ILE A 138 4.56 8.28 -14.92
N GLU A 139 5.08 9.37 -14.34
CA GLU A 139 5.94 10.33 -15.01
C GLU A 139 7.36 9.78 -15.24
N HIS A 140 7.91 9.08 -14.24
CA HIS A 140 9.26 8.48 -14.30
C HIS A 140 9.19 6.96 -14.06
N PRO A 141 8.77 6.16 -15.06
CA PRO A 141 8.71 4.71 -14.94
C PRO A 141 10.03 4.08 -14.50
N LYS A 142 9.96 2.94 -13.81
CA LYS A 142 11.17 2.14 -13.54
C LYS A 142 11.71 1.51 -14.82
N ASP A 143 12.95 1.05 -14.77
CA ASP A 143 13.63 0.42 -15.90
C ASP A 143 12.89 -0.80 -16.47
N ASN A 144 12.17 -1.54 -15.62
CA ASN A 144 11.35 -2.68 -16.06
C ASN A 144 9.99 -2.27 -16.67
N GLY A 145 9.69 -0.98 -16.81
CA GLY A 145 8.42 -0.47 -17.32
C GLY A 145 7.32 -0.30 -16.26
N TYR A 146 7.59 -0.58 -14.99
CA TYR A 146 6.62 -0.43 -13.90
C TYR A 146 6.15 1.03 -13.72
N ARG A 147 4.82 1.21 -13.57
CA ARG A 147 4.17 2.51 -13.36
C ARG A 147 3.12 2.46 -12.24
N SER A 148 3.13 3.48 -11.40
CA SER A 148 2.19 3.71 -10.29
C SER A 148 2.57 5.03 -9.61
N LEU A 149 1.61 5.73 -9.03
CA LEU A 149 1.90 6.81 -8.08
C LEU A 149 1.99 6.23 -6.68
N HIS A 150 3.13 6.41 -5.99
CA HIS A 150 3.31 5.99 -4.60
C HIS A 150 3.37 7.20 -3.68
N LEU A 151 2.50 7.22 -2.68
CA LEU A 151 2.49 8.20 -1.61
C LEU A 151 2.79 7.48 -0.29
N ILE A 152 3.87 7.85 0.37
CA ILE A 152 4.12 7.45 1.75
C ILE A 152 3.56 8.59 2.60
N VAL A 153 2.52 8.29 3.37
CA VAL A 153 1.82 9.27 4.20
C VAL A 153 1.80 8.81 5.66
N GLU A 154 1.71 9.76 6.58
CA GLU A 154 1.43 9.52 8.00
C GLU A 154 -0.02 9.89 8.30
N ILE A 155 -0.70 8.99 9.02
CA ILE A 155 -2.07 9.17 9.49
C ILE A 155 -2.11 8.96 11.01
N PRO A 156 -2.80 9.82 11.78
CA PRO A 156 -2.96 9.62 13.21
C PRO A 156 -3.92 8.46 13.50
N VAL A 157 -3.50 7.54 14.36
CA VAL A 157 -4.36 6.50 14.93
C VAL A 157 -4.51 6.75 16.42
N PHE A 158 -5.77 6.78 16.88
CA PHE A 158 -6.12 7.03 18.27
C PHE A 158 -6.39 5.70 18.98
N PHE A 159 -5.49 5.34 19.90
CA PHE A 159 -5.63 4.20 20.79
C PHE A 159 -6.17 4.67 22.16
N SER A 160 -6.51 3.72 23.04
CA SER A 160 -7.13 4.01 24.33
C SER A 160 -6.29 4.91 25.24
N ASN A 161 -4.97 4.87 25.12
CA ASN A 161 -4.02 5.60 25.97
C ASN A 161 -3.08 6.54 25.21
N GLN A 162 -3.08 6.52 23.87
CA GLN A 162 -2.14 7.31 23.08
C GLN A 162 -2.64 7.58 21.66
N LYS A 163 -2.15 8.66 21.07
CA LYS A 163 -2.24 8.94 19.64
C LYS A 163 -0.89 8.61 19.01
N LYS A 164 -0.88 7.84 17.92
CA LYS A 164 0.36 7.53 17.17
C LYS A 164 0.18 7.79 15.69
N ASN A 165 1.12 8.51 15.09
CA ASN A 165 1.17 8.66 13.64
C ASN A 165 1.81 7.42 13.03
N ILE A 166 1.12 6.78 12.09
CA ILE A 166 1.56 5.53 11.47
C ILE A 166 1.70 5.76 9.97
N ARG A 167 2.80 5.25 9.40
CA ARG A 167 3.08 5.33 7.97
C ARG A 167 2.23 4.33 7.20
N VAL A 168 1.64 4.80 6.11
CA VAL A 168 0.90 3.99 5.15
C VAL A 168 1.43 4.30 3.75
N GLU A 169 1.76 3.25 2.99
CA GLU A 169 2.07 3.38 1.56
C GLU A 169 0.76 3.28 0.76
N VAL A 170 0.36 4.37 0.13
CA VAL A 170 -0.78 4.44 -0.78
C VAL A 170 -0.26 4.36 -2.22
N GLN A 171 -0.64 3.29 -2.92
CA GLN A 171 -0.32 3.08 -4.33
C GLN A 171 -1.56 3.35 -5.18
N ILE A 172 -1.51 4.35 -6.05
CA ILE A 172 -2.62 4.72 -6.92
C ILE A 172 -2.24 4.36 -8.37
N ARG A 173 -3.14 3.67 -9.07
CA ARG A 173 -2.88 3.06 -10.39
C ARG A 173 -4.12 3.08 -11.27
N THR A 174 -3.94 2.95 -12.58
CA THR A 174 -5.02 2.54 -13.47
C THR A 174 -5.26 1.02 -13.38
N ILE A 175 -6.37 0.56 -13.94
CA ILE A 175 -6.64 -0.87 -14.14
C ILE A 175 -5.51 -1.54 -14.92
N ALA A 176 -5.03 -0.90 -15.99
CA ALA A 176 -4.02 -1.49 -16.87
C ALA A 176 -2.62 -1.55 -16.20
N MET A 177 -2.26 -0.53 -15.42
CA MET A 177 -1.06 -0.56 -14.58
C MET A 177 -1.13 -1.67 -13.54
N ASP A 178 -2.30 -1.89 -12.92
CA ASP A 178 -2.46 -2.96 -11.93
C ASP A 178 -2.42 -4.35 -12.55
N PHE A 179 -3.00 -4.52 -13.74
CA PHE A 179 -2.88 -5.74 -14.54
C PHE A 179 -1.41 -6.07 -14.80
N TRP A 180 -0.65 -5.15 -15.41
CA TRP A 180 0.75 -5.39 -15.75
C TRP A 180 1.58 -5.70 -14.50
N ALA A 181 1.44 -4.90 -13.45
CA ALA A 181 2.21 -5.08 -12.21
C ALA A 181 1.88 -6.39 -11.49
N SER A 182 0.64 -6.87 -11.59
CA SER A 182 0.23 -8.15 -11.03
C SER A 182 0.84 -9.32 -11.79
N VAL A 183 0.93 -9.23 -13.12
CA VAL A 183 1.59 -10.24 -13.96
C VAL A 183 3.10 -10.25 -13.72
N ASP A 184 3.77 -9.08 -13.78
CA ASP A 184 5.21 -8.95 -13.52
C ASP A 184 5.59 -9.56 -12.16
N HIS A 185 4.82 -9.26 -11.11
CA HIS A 185 5.05 -9.82 -9.78
C HIS A 185 4.82 -11.34 -9.73
N GLN A 186 3.80 -11.88 -10.41
CA GLN A 186 3.54 -13.33 -10.40
C GLN A 186 4.65 -14.10 -11.12
N LEU A 187 5.17 -13.56 -12.23
CA LEU A 187 6.25 -14.18 -12.99
C LEU A 187 7.54 -14.22 -12.17
N LYS A 188 7.93 -13.08 -11.56
CA LYS A 188 9.13 -12.97 -10.72
C LYS A 188 9.07 -13.80 -9.44
N TYR A 189 7.88 -14.11 -8.92
CA TYR A 189 7.75 -14.88 -7.69
C TYR A 189 7.79 -16.40 -7.92
N LYS A 190 7.47 -16.88 -9.12
CA LYS A 190 7.39 -18.33 -9.44
C LYS A 190 8.62 -18.88 -10.15
N GLN A 191 9.53 -18.01 -10.56
CA GLN A 191 10.75 -18.36 -11.26
C GLN A 191 11.84 -17.51 -10.62
N ASP A 192 12.96 -18.11 -10.21
CA ASP A 192 14.21 -17.37 -10.14
C ASP A 192 14.56 -17.04 -11.59
N ILE A 193 13.94 -15.98 -12.13
CA ILE A 193 14.03 -15.61 -13.56
C ILE A 193 15.49 -15.42 -13.94
N ASP A 194 16.34 -15.03 -12.99
CA ASP A 194 17.79 -14.89 -13.14
C ASP A 194 18.50 -16.20 -13.53
N ASP A 195 17.89 -17.36 -13.28
CA ASP A 195 18.43 -18.69 -13.65
C ASP A 195 17.93 -19.18 -15.04
N LEU A 196 17.10 -18.41 -15.74
CA LEU A 196 16.64 -18.74 -17.09
C LEU A 196 17.64 -18.22 -18.14
N GLU A 197 18.03 -19.06 -19.09
CA GLU A 197 18.95 -18.69 -20.19
C GLU A 197 18.46 -17.48 -21.02
N ASN A 198 17.15 -17.16 -20.99
CA ASN A 198 16.54 -16.06 -21.74
C ASN A 198 15.93 -14.96 -20.83
N ALA A 199 16.44 -14.78 -19.61
CA ALA A 199 15.94 -13.82 -18.63
C ALA A 199 15.88 -12.37 -19.16
N ASP A 200 16.90 -11.96 -19.89
CA ASP A 200 17.03 -10.59 -20.43
C ASP A 200 16.00 -10.33 -21.53
N GLU A 201 15.83 -11.27 -22.47
CA GLU A 201 14.84 -11.17 -23.55
C GLU A 201 13.41 -11.09 -23.00
N LEU A 202 13.10 -11.93 -22.00
CA LEU A 202 11.79 -11.92 -21.32
C LEU A 202 11.54 -10.60 -20.58
N SER A 203 12.58 -10.05 -19.94
CA SER A 203 12.50 -8.77 -19.24
C SER A 203 12.26 -7.60 -20.20
N GLU A 204 12.91 -7.63 -21.37
CA GLU A 204 12.69 -6.66 -22.44
C GLU A 204 11.26 -6.76 -22.99
N GLU A 205 10.75 -7.97 -23.22
CA GLU A 205 9.39 -8.16 -23.72
C GLU A 205 8.31 -7.72 -22.71
N LEU A 206 8.53 -7.97 -21.42
CA LEU A 206 7.66 -7.46 -20.36
C LEU A 206 7.64 -5.92 -20.33
N ARG A 207 8.81 -5.30 -20.53
CA ARG A 207 8.94 -3.84 -20.63
C ARG A 207 8.19 -3.30 -21.85
N ASN A 208 8.34 -3.93 -23.02
CA ASN A 208 7.61 -3.57 -24.24
C ASN A 208 6.10 -3.64 -24.01
N CYS A 209 5.61 -4.70 -23.35
CA CYS A 209 4.22 -4.82 -22.96
C CYS A 209 3.77 -3.67 -22.04
N ALA A 210 4.60 -3.26 -21.08
CA ALA A 210 4.31 -2.13 -20.19
C ALA A 210 4.14 -0.82 -20.97
N ASP A 211 4.98 -0.60 -21.99
CA ASP A 211 4.93 0.59 -22.83
C ASP A 211 3.71 0.62 -23.75
N ILE A 212 3.32 -0.52 -24.32
CA ILE A 212 2.08 -0.65 -25.10
C ILE A 212 0.85 -0.38 -24.22
N ILE A 213 0.82 -0.95 -23.02
CA ILE A 213 -0.26 -0.73 -22.05
C ILE A 213 -0.36 0.76 -21.71
N ALA A 214 0.76 1.42 -21.45
CA ALA A 214 0.73 2.83 -21.13
C ALA A 214 0.31 3.72 -22.30
N GLN A 215 0.69 3.38 -23.54
CA GLN A 215 0.17 4.08 -24.72
C GLN A 215 -1.35 3.88 -24.84
N THR A 216 -1.84 2.69 -24.52
CA THR A 216 -3.27 2.38 -24.51
C THR A 216 -4.01 3.20 -23.47
N ASP A 217 -3.51 3.26 -22.23
CA ASP A 217 -4.08 4.10 -21.17
C ASP A 217 -4.16 5.59 -21.58
N ARG A 218 -3.10 6.13 -22.18
CA ARG A 218 -3.10 7.52 -22.68
C ARG A 218 -4.11 7.75 -23.80
N ARG A 219 -4.27 6.78 -24.71
CA ARG A 219 -5.29 6.85 -25.77
C ARG A 219 -6.69 6.81 -25.17
N MET A 220 -6.94 5.95 -24.20
CA MET A 220 -8.23 5.87 -23.51
C MET A 220 -8.54 7.15 -22.73
N GLN A 221 -7.55 7.75 -22.06
CA GLN A 221 -7.67 9.08 -21.47
C GLN A 221 -8.04 10.13 -22.52
N ALA A 222 -7.36 10.18 -23.67
CA ALA A 222 -7.68 11.17 -24.71
C ALA A 222 -9.09 10.99 -25.31
N ILE A 223 -9.57 9.73 -25.43
CA ILE A 223 -10.95 9.44 -25.84
C ILE A 223 -11.93 9.95 -24.79
N LYS A 224 -11.67 9.67 -23.51
CA LYS A 224 -12.45 10.19 -22.39
C LYS A 224 -12.52 11.71 -22.45
N ASP A 225 -11.38 12.38 -22.58
CA ASP A 225 -11.34 13.85 -22.64
C ASP A 225 -12.21 14.38 -23.76
N LYS A 226 -12.20 13.76 -24.96
CA LYS A 226 -13.10 14.13 -26.08
C LYS A 226 -14.59 13.92 -25.76
N ILE A 227 -14.95 12.81 -25.11
CA ILE A 227 -16.35 12.50 -24.75
C ILE A 227 -16.88 13.51 -23.73
N TYR A 228 -16.07 13.86 -22.73
CA TYR A 228 -16.48 14.74 -21.63
C TYR A 228 -16.23 16.24 -21.88
N SER A 229 -15.42 16.61 -22.87
CA SER A 229 -15.24 18.01 -23.32
C SER A 229 -16.25 18.44 -24.38
N GLY A 230 -16.86 17.50 -25.10
CA GLY A 230 -18.05 17.77 -25.91
C GLY A 230 -19.26 18.04 -25.01
N ASN A 231 -20.15 18.95 -25.44
CA ASN A 231 -21.40 19.34 -24.75
C ASN A 231 -22.43 18.22 -24.49
N VAL A 232 -22.01 16.96 -24.41
CA VAL A 232 -22.82 15.91 -23.83
C VAL A 232 -22.65 16.03 -22.31
N ILE A 233 -23.71 16.42 -21.63
CA ILE A 233 -23.77 16.39 -20.17
C ILE A 233 -24.34 15.01 -19.79
N PRO A 234 -23.50 14.01 -19.44
CA PRO A 234 -24.00 12.89 -18.65
C PRO A 234 -24.64 13.47 -17.39
N GLN A 235 -25.93 13.20 -17.20
CA GLN A 235 -26.66 13.71 -16.04
C GLN A 235 -26.07 13.09 -14.78
N THR A 236 -25.59 13.94 -13.88
CA THR A 236 -25.30 13.56 -12.49
C THR A 236 -26.56 12.96 -11.85
N ASN A 237 -26.41 12.17 -10.79
CA ASN A 237 -27.56 11.65 -10.05
C ASN A 237 -28.48 12.78 -9.56
N MET A 238 -27.91 13.95 -9.23
CA MET A 238 -28.66 15.15 -8.85
C MET A 238 -29.48 15.74 -10.00
N GLU A 239 -28.97 15.74 -11.23
CA GLU A 239 -29.72 16.14 -12.42
C GLU A 239 -30.81 15.14 -12.81
N LYS A 240 -30.58 13.84 -12.58
CA LYS A 240 -31.61 12.80 -12.72
C LYS A 240 -32.72 12.98 -11.67
N LEU A 241 -32.36 13.26 -10.40
CA LEU A 241 -33.33 13.52 -9.33
C LEU A 241 -34.17 14.77 -9.60
N LYS A 242 -33.57 15.86 -10.10
CA LYS A 242 -34.33 17.07 -10.47
C LYS A 242 -35.39 16.84 -11.55
N LYS A 243 -35.27 15.76 -12.33
CA LYS A 243 -36.25 15.36 -13.34
C LYS A 243 -37.33 14.42 -12.80
N LEU A 244 -37.09 13.77 -11.65
CA LEU A 244 -38.15 13.11 -10.88
C LEU A 244 -38.92 14.18 -10.09
N THR A 245 -39.77 14.96 -10.78
CA THR A 245 -40.77 15.77 -10.09
C THR A 245 -41.75 14.81 -9.42
N ILE A 246 -41.56 14.52 -8.12
CA ILE A 246 -42.53 13.78 -7.33
C ILE A 246 -43.62 14.78 -6.94
N PRO A 247 -44.87 14.64 -7.42
CA PRO A 247 -45.94 15.50 -6.94
C PRO A 247 -46.13 15.22 -5.45
N LEU A 248 -45.92 16.24 -4.63
CA LEU A 248 -46.32 16.22 -3.23
C LEU A 248 -47.83 16.00 -3.21
N ASN A 249 -48.27 14.81 -2.82
CA ASN A 249 -49.67 14.52 -2.65
C ASN A 249 -50.15 15.28 -1.40
N THR A 250 -50.59 16.52 -1.59
CA THR A 250 -51.30 17.28 -0.56
C THR A 250 -52.61 16.55 -0.29
N ARG A 251 -52.61 15.71 0.75
CA ARG A 251 -53.86 15.32 1.40
C ARG A 251 -54.39 16.56 2.08
N GLU A 252 -55.40 17.18 1.48
CA GLU A 252 -56.24 18.17 2.13
C GLU A 252 -56.86 17.55 3.39
N LEU A 253 -56.71 18.26 4.52
CA LEU A 253 -57.43 18.04 5.77
C LEU A 253 -58.70 18.86 5.76
#